data_AF-A0AA47NS87-F1
#
_entry.id   AF-A0AA47NS87-F1
#
_cell.length_a   1.000
_cell.length_b   1.000
_cell.length_c   1.000
_cell.angle_alpha   90.00
_cell.angle_beta   90.00
_cell.angle_gamma   90.00
#
_symmetry.space_group_name_H-M   'P 1'
#
loop_
_entity.id
_entity.type
_entity.pdbx_description
1 polymer ?
#
loop_
_entity_poly.entity_id
_entity_poly.type
_entity_poly.pdbx_seq_one_letter_code
_entity_poly.pdbx_strand_id
1 'polypeptide(L)'
;MFRQCANCCYSEIEAALPQNPGLVTWQQWERKRVCSEGKTSHFVKRALTGTWEDLLKSFNEKLDALAKHQYIWIHQVEQCRALKNSLQDHEVVVHMDFSENYACKLNVEVQSFHFGGSRKQATIHTCMVFKSGMSQAYATISDSLRHDEWAVWAHLKPVLDDILSDTAITTLHFMSDGPLTQYRNRKNVYLMCTLPLPSWH
;
A
#
# COMPACT_ATOMS: atom_id res chain seq x y z
N MET A 1 3.36 -15.38 -12.19
CA MET A 1 4.00 -15.05 -13.48
C MET A 1 3.05 -14.16 -14.27
N PHE A 2 3.52 -13.37 -15.25
CA PHE A 2 2.67 -12.46 -16.05
C PHE A 2 1.77 -13.15 -17.10
N ARG A 3 1.81 -14.48 -17.23
CA ARG A 3 1.05 -15.28 -18.22
C ARG A 3 1.21 -14.84 -19.69
N GLN A 4 2.34 -14.20 -20.02
CA GLN A 4 2.65 -13.70 -21.37
C GLN A 4 3.59 -14.61 -22.17
N CYS A 5 4.04 -15.73 -21.60
CA CYS A 5 4.97 -16.61 -22.27
C CYS A 5 4.23 -17.58 -23.20
N ALA A 6 4.51 -17.50 -24.50
CA ALA A 6 3.93 -18.39 -25.51
C ALA A 6 4.32 -19.88 -25.33
N ASN A 7 5.44 -20.15 -24.66
CA ASN A 7 5.92 -21.51 -24.39
C ASN A 7 5.45 -22.06 -23.03
N CYS A 8 4.99 -21.21 -22.12
CA CYS A 8 4.37 -21.67 -20.89
C CYS A 8 2.90 -21.89 -21.20
N CYS A 9 2.51 -23.15 -21.42
CA CYS A 9 1.13 -23.54 -21.73
C CYS A 9 0.20 -23.16 -20.56
N TYR A 10 -0.31 -21.93 -20.57
CA TYR A 10 -1.47 -21.56 -19.78
C TYR A 10 -2.67 -21.74 -20.69
N SER A 11 -3.28 -22.91 -20.62
CA SER A 11 -4.61 -23.07 -21.19
C SER A 11 -5.54 -22.11 -20.46
N GLU A 12 -6.38 -21.40 -21.21
CA GLU A 12 -7.58 -20.80 -20.61
C GLU A 12 -8.31 -21.91 -19.83
N ILE A 13 -9.02 -21.53 -18.77
CA ILE A 13 -9.76 -22.53 -18.00
C ILE A 13 -10.84 -23.10 -18.92
N GLU A 14 -10.65 -24.35 -19.32
CA GLU A 14 -11.64 -25.13 -20.06
C GLU A 14 -12.81 -25.41 -19.11
N ALA A 15 -13.85 -24.60 -19.21
CA ALA A 15 -15.10 -24.83 -18.52
C ALA A 15 -16.05 -25.60 -19.43
N ALA A 16 -16.67 -26.65 -18.89
CA ALA A 16 -17.74 -27.35 -19.60
C ALA A 16 -18.92 -26.40 -19.81
N LEU A 17 -19.13 -25.97 -21.06
CA LEU A 17 -20.30 -25.18 -21.43
C LEU A 17 -21.56 -26.05 -21.29
N PRO A 18 -22.64 -25.53 -20.69
CA PRO A 18 -23.89 -26.27 -20.65
C PRO A 18 -24.44 -26.49 -22.06
N GLN A 19 -25.01 -27.68 -22.28
CA GLN A 19 -25.55 -28.11 -23.58
C GLN A 19 -26.63 -27.17 -24.14
N ASN A 20 -27.33 -26.44 -23.27
CA ASN A 20 -28.27 -25.38 -23.63
C ASN A 20 -27.74 -24.04 -23.06
N PRO A 21 -27.07 -23.20 -23.88
CA PRO A 21 -26.56 -21.91 -23.41
C PRO A 21 -27.72 -20.91 -23.24
N GLY A 22 -28.35 -20.94 -22.07
CA GLY A 22 -29.24 -19.88 -21.61
C GLY A 22 -28.48 -18.65 -21.13
N LEU A 23 -29.21 -17.57 -20.85
CA LEU A 23 -28.65 -16.40 -20.19
C LEU A 23 -28.28 -16.74 -18.74
N VAL A 24 -27.07 -16.35 -18.34
CA VAL A 24 -26.57 -16.48 -16.96
C VAL A 24 -26.57 -15.11 -16.32
N THR A 25 -26.87 -15.07 -15.03
CA THR A 25 -26.72 -13.86 -14.22
C THR A 25 -25.60 -14.05 -13.21
N TRP A 26 -24.65 -13.12 -13.17
CA TRP A 26 -23.55 -13.10 -12.20
C TRP A 26 -23.40 -11.72 -11.57
N GLN A 27 -22.60 -11.64 -10.50
CA GLN A 27 -22.38 -10.39 -9.77
C GLN A 27 -20.91 -10.00 -9.83
N GLN A 28 -20.63 -8.73 -10.11
CA GLN A 28 -19.28 -8.18 -10.06
C GLN A 28 -19.21 -6.82 -9.40
N TRP A 29 -18.07 -6.50 -8.81
CA TRP A 29 -17.79 -5.18 -8.26
C TRP A 29 -17.36 -4.24 -9.38
N GLU A 30 -18.15 -3.19 -9.61
CA GLU A 30 -17.84 -2.13 -10.57
C GLU A 30 -17.60 -0.81 -9.85
N ARG A 31 -16.63 -0.03 -10.34
CA ARG A 31 -16.37 1.31 -9.83
C ARG A 31 -17.37 2.27 -10.47
N LYS A 32 -18.33 2.77 -9.69
CA LYS A 32 -19.26 3.84 -10.12
C LYS A 32 -18.67 5.19 -9.72
N ARG A 33 -18.45 6.05 -10.73
CA ARG A 33 -18.08 7.45 -10.49
C ARG A 33 -19.36 8.23 -10.21
N VAL A 34 -19.46 8.82 -9.03
CA VAL A 34 -20.55 9.77 -8.71
C VAL A 34 -19.93 11.15 -8.72
N CYS A 35 -20.42 12.03 -9.60
CA CYS A 35 -20.05 13.44 -9.61
C CYS A 35 -21.09 14.21 -8.79
N SER A 36 -20.87 14.34 -7.48
CA SER A 36 -21.65 15.24 -6.64
C SER A 36 -20.67 15.94 -5.70
N GLU A 37 -20.36 17.21 -5.99
CA GLU A 37 -19.51 18.15 -5.22
C GLU A 37 -18.14 17.67 -4.71
N GLY A 38 -17.70 16.49 -5.16
CA GLY A 38 -16.42 15.86 -4.90
C GLY A 38 -16.33 14.59 -5.76
N LYS A 39 -15.14 14.27 -6.29
CA LYS A 39 -14.95 13.04 -7.09
C LYS A 39 -14.87 11.83 -6.18
N THR A 40 -16.02 11.29 -5.77
CA THR A 40 -16.07 10.07 -4.95
C THR A 40 -16.38 8.88 -5.85
N SER A 41 -15.48 7.89 -5.88
CA SER A 41 -15.72 6.63 -6.59
C SER A 41 -16.11 5.55 -5.60
N HIS A 42 -17.31 4.99 -5.74
CA HIS A 42 -17.77 3.88 -4.90
C HIS A 42 -17.71 2.58 -5.69
N PHE A 43 -17.36 1.48 -5.03
CA PHE A 43 -17.54 0.14 -5.58
C PHE A 43 -18.97 -0.31 -5.28
N VAL A 44 -19.68 -0.72 -6.31
CA VAL A 44 -21.04 -1.27 -6.20
C VAL A 44 -21.06 -2.66 -6.78
N LYS A 45 -21.76 -3.57 -6.08
CA LYS A 45 -22.02 -4.91 -6.58
C LYS A 45 -23.13 -4.82 -7.62
N ARG A 46 -22.81 -5.10 -8.88
CA ARG A 46 -23.76 -5.06 -9.99
C ARG A 46 -24.08 -6.47 -10.43
N ALA A 47 -25.37 -6.75 -10.61
CA ALA A 47 -25.82 -7.95 -11.31
C ALA A 47 -25.75 -7.70 -12.82
N LEU A 48 -25.08 -8.60 -13.52
CA LEU A 48 -24.97 -8.64 -14.97
C LEU A 48 -25.65 -9.90 -15.48
N THR A 49 -26.27 -9.80 -16.65
CA THR A 49 -26.88 -10.92 -17.36
C THR A 49 -26.28 -10.98 -18.75
N GLY A 50 -25.85 -12.15 -19.18
CA GLY A 50 -25.17 -12.37 -20.46
C GLY A 50 -25.02 -13.84 -20.79
N THR A 51 -24.21 -14.15 -21.80
CA THR A 51 -23.93 -15.54 -22.19
C THR A 51 -22.89 -16.17 -21.28
N TRP A 52 -22.72 -17.49 -21.37
CA TRP A 52 -21.61 -18.19 -20.73
C TRP A 52 -20.25 -17.73 -21.23
N GLU A 53 -20.13 -17.39 -22.52
CA GLU A 53 -18.90 -16.86 -23.10
C GLU A 53 -18.50 -15.52 -22.48
N ASP A 54 -19.47 -14.62 -22.26
CA ASP A 54 -19.25 -13.34 -21.59
C ASP A 54 -18.73 -13.51 -20.15
N LEU A 55 -19.31 -14.47 -19.42
CA LEU A 55 -18.90 -14.81 -18.07
C LEU A 55 -17.48 -15.38 -18.05
N LEU A 56 -17.16 -16.33 -18.92
CA LEU A 56 -15.83 -16.95 -18.99
C LEU A 56 -14.77 -15.94 -19.39
N LYS A 57 -15.06 -15.08 -20.36
CA LYS A 57 -14.17 -13.98 -20.74
C LYS A 57 -13.88 -13.06 -19.56
N SER A 58 -14.94 -12.59 -18.86
CA SER A 58 -14.79 -11.73 -17.69
C SER A 58 -13.97 -12.42 -16.58
N PHE A 59 -14.21 -13.70 -16.36
CA PHE A 59 -13.48 -14.50 -15.38
C PHE A 59 -11.99 -14.63 -15.72
N ASN A 60 -11.65 -14.98 -16.97
CA ASN A 60 -10.26 -15.09 -17.43
C ASN A 60 -9.53 -13.74 -17.32
N GLU A 61 -10.17 -12.62 -17.70
CA GLU A 61 -9.59 -11.28 -17.53
C GLU A 61 -9.27 -10.96 -16.06
N LYS A 62 -10.14 -11.36 -15.12
CA LYS A 62 -9.87 -11.20 -13.67
C LYS A 62 -8.77 -12.12 -13.18
N LEU A 63 -8.70 -13.35 -13.69
CA LEU A 63 -7.64 -14.29 -13.34
C LEU A 63 -6.27 -13.81 -13.80
N ASP A 64 -6.16 -13.17 -14.97
CA ASP A 64 -4.90 -12.62 -15.43
C ASP A 64 -4.44 -11.45 -14.57
N ALA A 65 -5.37 -10.57 -14.18
CA ALA A 65 -5.10 -9.50 -13.22
C ALA A 65 -4.63 -10.07 -11.87
N LEU A 66 -5.28 -11.12 -11.37
CA LEU A 66 -4.91 -11.80 -10.11
C LEU A 66 -3.56 -12.49 -10.21
N ALA A 67 -3.30 -13.24 -11.28
CA ALA A 67 -2.04 -13.96 -11.49
C ALA A 67 -0.85 -13.00 -11.57
N LYS A 68 -1.03 -11.86 -12.25
CA LYS A 68 -0.05 -10.76 -12.27
C LYS A 68 0.17 -10.18 -10.89
N HIS A 69 -0.90 -9.86 -10.16
CA HIS A 69 -0.81 -9.30 -8.81
C HIS A 69 -0.09 -10.26 -7.85
N GLN A 70 -0.50 -11.53 -7.83
CA GLN A 70 0.11 -12.58 -7.01
C GLN A 70 1.60 -12.73 -7.31
N TYR A 71 1.98 -12.72 -8.59
CA TYR A 71 3.38 -12.79 -8.98
C TYR A 71 4.20 -11.64 -8.45
N ILE A 72 3.73 -10.41 -8.67
CA ILE A 72 4.41 -9.20 -8.22
C ILE A 72 4.57 -9.24 -6.71
N TRP A 73 3.52 -9.63 -5.98
CA TRP A 73 3.57 -9.75 -4.52
C TRP A 73 4.60 -10.80 -4.06
N ILE A 74 4.58 -12.02 -4.62
CA ILE A 74 5.56 -13.07 -4.28
C ILE A 74 6.99 -12.55 -4.53
N HIS A 75 7.22 -11.99 -5.72
CA HIS A 75 8.52 -11.48 -6.09
C HIS A 75 8.98 -10.32 -5.18
N GLN A 76 8.09 -9.38 -4.87
CA GLN A 76 8.38 -8.27 -3.95
C GLN A 76 8.76 -8.79 -2.56
N VAL A 77 8.02 -9.76 -2.02
CA VAL A 77 8.32 -10.37 -0.72
C VAL A 77 9.68 -11.08 -0.76
N GLU A 78 9.97 -11.83 -1.82
CA GLU A 78 11.27 -12.49 -2.01
C GLU A 78 12.42 -11.48 -2.05
N GLN A 79 12.30 -10.41 -2.84
CA GLN A 79 13.33 -9.37 -2.92
C GLN A 79 13.51 -8.62 -1.59
N CYS A 80 12.41 -8.28 -0.91
CA CYS A 80 12.47 -7.63 0.40
C CYS A 80 13.16 -8.52 1.44
N ARG A 81 12.87 -9.83 1.43
CA ARG A 81 13.50 -10.79 2.32
C ARG A 81 14.97 -10.98 1.99
N ALA A 82 15.31 -11.12 0.71
CA ALA A 82 16.69 -11.25 0.26
C ALA A 82 17.53 -10.06 0.73
N LEU A 83 17.05 -8.83 0.48
CA LEU A 83 17.74 -7.61 0.91
C LEU A 83 17.95 -7.58 2.43
N LYS A 84 16.90 -7.83 3.23
CA LYS A 84 17.02 -7.85 4.70
C LYS A 84 17.99 -8.93 5.22
N ASN A 85 18.09 -10.06 4.53
CA ASN A 85 18.97 -11.17 4.92
C ASN A 85 20.43 -10.99 4.46
N SER A 86 20.68 -10.10 3.50
CA SER A 86 22.02 -9.86 2.93
C SER A 86 22.60 -8.48 3.29
N LEU A 87 22.04 -7.81 4.31
CA LEU A 87 22.47 -6.48 4.73
C LEU A 87 23.93 -6.49 5.20
N GLN A 88 24.70 -5.53 4.69
CA GLN A 88 26.03 -5.24 5.20
C GLN A 88 25.96 -4.29 6.41
N ASP A 89 27.03 -4.22 7.19
CA ASP A 89 27.07 -3.41 8.43
C ASP A 89 26.93 -1.90 8.18
N HIS A 90 27.22 -1.44 6.96
CA HIS A 90 27.07 -0.04 6.52
C HIS A 90 25.74 0.25 5.83
N GLU A 91 24.85 -0.75 5.75
CA GLU A 91 23.54 -0.64 5.11
C GLU A 91 22.43 -0.72 6.14
N VAL A 92 21.33 -0.02 5.87
CA VAL A 92 20.12 -0.11 6.68
C VAL A 92 18.88 -0.09 5.79
N VAL A 93 17.89 -0.89 6.15
CA VAL A 93 16.57 -0.88 5.51
C VAL A 93 15.58 -0.15 6.41
N VAL A 94 14.91 0.84 5.85
CA VAL A 94 13.82 1.59 6.49
C VAL A 94 12.52 1.17 5.80
N HIS A 95 11.78 0.26 6.43
CA HIS A 95 10.50 -0.25 5.92
C HIS A 95 9.34 0.43 6.62
N MET A 96 8.58 1.24 5.89
CA MET A 96 7.61 2.16 6.45
C MET A 96 6.23 2.04 5.83
N ASP A 97 5.22 2.38 6.63
CA ASP A 97 3.82 2.48 6.23
C ASP A 97 3.05 3.43 7.17
N PHE A 98 2.03 4.09 6.63
CA PHE A 98 1.09 4.85 7.43
C PHE A 98 0.03 3.91 8.01
N SER A 99 -0.18 4.00 9.32
CA SER A 99 -1.38 3.43 9.92
C SER A 99 -2.60 4.27 9.58
N GLU A 100 -3.79 3.67 9.67
CA GLU A 100 -5.03 4.45 9.62
C GLU A 100 -5.05 5.55 10.70
N ASN A 101 -5.74 6.65 10.42
CA ASN A 101 -5.90 7.74 11.37
C ASN A 101 -6.50 7.22 12.68
N TYR A 102 -5.75 7.37 13.76
CA TYR A 102 -6.16 6.96 15.08
C TYR A 102 -7.16 7.97 15.65
N ALA A 103 -8.41 7.54 15.83
CA ALA A 103 -9.39 8.33 16.55
C ALA A 103 -9.05 8.32 18.04
N CYS A 104 -8.67 9.48 18.58
CA CYS A 104 -8.39 9.66 20.00
C CYS A 104 -9.71 9.64 20.79
N LYS A 105 -10.23 8.44 21.04
CA LYS A 105 -11.40 8.22 21.90
C LYS A 105 -10.96 8.18 23.36
N LEU A 106 -11.69 8.89 24.21
CA LEU A 106 -11.48 8.80 25.65
C LEU A 106 -12.07 7.48 26.16
N ASN A 107 -11.39 6.84 27.11
CA ASN A 107 -11.86 5.58 27.70
C ASN A 107 -13.16 5.77 28.54
N VAL A 108 -13.42 7.00 28.99
CA VAL A 108 -14.68 7.43 29.62
C VAL A 108 -15.09 8.75 28.98
N GLU A 109 -16.12 8.73 28.14
CA GLU A 109 -16.68 9.94 27.52
C GLU A 109 -17.76 10.53 28.45
N VAL A 110 -17.59 11.77 28.89
CA VAL A 110 -18.70 12.55 29.45
C VAL A 110 -19.72 12.76 28.34
N GLN A 111 -21.02 12.60 28.62
CA GLN A 111 -22.12 12.61 27.65
C GLN A 111 -22.10 13.80 26.67
N SER A 112 -21.48 14.93 27.06
CA SER A 112 -21.25 16.12 26.23
C SER A 112 -20.29 15.91 25.05
N PHE A 113 -19.34 14.98 25.14
CA PHE A 113 -18.41 14.66 24.04
C PHE A 113 -19.06 13.80 22.94
N HIS A 114 -20.16 13.10 23.28
CA HIS A 114 -20.90 12.25 22.37
C HIS A 114 -21.67 13.05 21.29
N PHE A 115 -22.05 14.30 21.60
CA PHE A 115 -22.88 15.14 20.72
C PHE A 115 -22.19 16.38 20.16
N GLY A 116 -21.02 16.80 20.67
CA GLY A 116 -20.41 18.10 20.31
C GLY A 116 -18.91 18.12 20.01
N GLY A 117 -18.19 17.01 20.14
CA GLY A 117 -16.73 16.98 19.94
C GLY A 117 -16.34 16.41 18.58
N SER A 118 -15.70 17.20 17.71
CA SER A 118 -14.87 16.65 16.64
C SER A 118 -13.88 15.68 17.29
N ARG A 119 -14.02 14.38 17.02
CA ARG A 119 -13.08 13.36 17.55
C ARG A 119 -11.72 13.72 16.99
N LYS A 120 -10.80 14.18 17.84
CA LYS A 120 -9.42 14.44 17.43
C LYS A 120 -8.86 13.16 16.84
N GLN A 121 -8.29 13.29 15.65
CA GLN A 121 -7.60 12.21 14.97
C GLN A 121 -6.10 12.53 15.01
N ALA A 122 -5.29 11.48 15.11
CA ALA A 122 -3.86 11.56 14.98
C ALA A 122 -3.41 10.62 13.86
N THR A 123 -2.42 11.03 13.10
CA THR A 123 -1.76 10.17 12.12
C THR A 123 -0.58 9.49 12.79
N ILE A 124 -0.50 8.17 12.59
CA ILE A 124 0.59 7.33 13.08
C ILE A 124 1.34 6.80 11.87
N HIS A 125 2.64 7.08 11.83
CA HIS A 125 3.54 6.53 10.82
C HIS A 125 4.45 5.50 11.49
N THR A 126 4.40 4.28 10.98
CA THR A 126 5.15 3.13 11.51
C THR A 126 6.35 2.85 10.63
N CYS A 127 7.46 2.46 11.26
CA CYS A 127 8.69 2.13 10.57
C CYS A 127 9.41 0.97 11.26
N MET A 128 9.81 -0.02 10.48
CA MET A 128 10.70 -1.09 10.88
C MET A 128 12.07 -0.85 10.25
N VAL A 129 13.08 -0.70 11.09
CA VAL A 129 14.46 -0.50 10.70
C VAL A 129 15.21 -1.82 10.84
N PHE A 130 15.90 -2.25 9.79
CA PHE A 130 16.72 -3.46 9.81
C PHE A 130 18.17 -3.09 9.55
N LYS A 131 19.06 -3.49 10.47
CA LYS A 131 20.52 -3.50 10.34
C LYS A 131 21.01 -4.96 10.33
N SER A 132 22.27 -5.18 9.99
CA SER A 132 22.92 -6.50 10.09
C SER A 132 22.67 -7.12 11.49
N GLY A 133 21.88 -8.21 11.53
CA GLY A 133 21.55 -8.94 12.77
C GLY A 133 20.59 -8.25 13.74
N MET A 134 20.05 -7.06 13.44
CA MET A 134 19.20 -6.31 14.36
C MET A 134 17.98 -5.69 13.67
N SER A 135 16.86 -5.63 14.36
CA SER A 135 15.66 -4.89 13.92
C SER A 135 15.10 -4.02 15.03
N GLN A 136 14.65 -2.82 14.69
CA GLN A 136 14.05 -1.88 15.62
C GLN A 136 12.75 -1.30 15.05
N ALA A 137 11.71 -1.26 15.88
CA ALA A 137 10.41 -0.67 15.54
C ALA A 137 10.34 0.79 15.98
N TYR A 138 9.77 1.63 15.14
CA TYR A 138 9.50 3.04 15.40
C TYR A 138 8.03 3.33 15.10
N ALA A 139 7.44 4.19 15.92
CA ALA A 139 6.14 4.78 15.66
C ALA A 139 6.23 6.27 15.96
N THR A 140 5.85 7.09 14.99
CA THR A 140 5.82 8.55 15.14
C THR A 140 4.39 9.02 14.98
N ILE A 141 4.00 9.99 15.80
CA ILE A 141 2.62 10.47 15.90
C ILE A 141 2.55 11.97 15.63
N SER A 142 1.54 12.40 14.90
CA SER A 142 1.25 13.81 14.62
C SER A 142 -0.24 14.06 14.67
N ASP A 143 -0.64 15.28 15.04
CA ASP A 143 -2.01 15.78 14.92
C ASP A 143 -2.36 16.22 13.49
N SER A 144 -1.37 16.32 12.60
CA SER A 144 -1.57 16.56 11.17
C SER A 144 -2.10 15.30 10.49
N LEU A 145 -3.23 15.41 9.78
CA LEU A 145 -3.85 14.32 9.01
C LEU A 145 -3.29 14.16 7.59
N ARG A 146 -2.16 14.81 7.29
CA ARG A 146 -1.49 14.73 5.99
C ARG A 146 -0.76 13.41 5.85
N HIS A 147 -0.81 12.86 4.65
CA HIS A 147 -0.10 11.64 4.25
C HIS A 147 0.76 11.87 3.00
N ASP A 148 1.01 13.14 2.64
CA ASP A 148 1.81 13.49 1.47
C ASP A 148 3.31 13.33 1.74
N GLU A 149 4.13 13.53 0.71
CA GLU A 149 5.58 13.39 0.82
C GLU A 149 6.18 14.17 2.00
N TRP A 150 5.70 15.37 2.28
CA TRP A 150 6.20 16.20 3.39
C TRP A 150 5.91 15.57 4.75
N ALA A 151 4.71 15.00 4.91
CA ALA A 151 4.35 14.29 6.14
C ALA A 151 5.25 13.06 6.35
N VAL A 152 5.50 12.27 5.29
CA VAL A 152 6.44 11.13 5.36
C VAL A 152 7.79 11.58 5.90
N TRP A 153 8.36 12.66 5.35
CA TRP A 153 9.67 13.15 5.77
C TRP A 153 9.69 13.77 7.17
N ALA A 154 8.62 14.45 7.58
CA ALA A 154 8.47 14.93 8.96
C ALA A 154 8.46 13.77 9.97
N HIS A 155 7.76 12.68 9.63
CA HIS A 155 7.75 11.45 10.43
C HIS A 155 9.08 10.69 10.40
N LEU A 156 9.77 10.68 9.25
CA LEU A 156 11.08 10.02 9.13
C LEU A 156 12.21 10.79 9.81
N LYS A 157 12.12 12.12 9.95
CA LYS A 157 13.17 12.94 10.54
C LYS A 157 13.69 12.39 11.89
N PRO A 158 12.86 12.22 12.94
CA PRO A 158 13.35 11.71 14.23
C PRO A 158 13.89 10.27 14.13
N VAL A 159 13.38 9.46 13.20
CA VAL A 159 13.85 8.09 12.95
C VAL A 159 15.24 8.10 12.31
N LEU A 160 15.44 8.96 11.31
CA LEU A 160 16.73 9.11 10.64
C LEU A 160 17.77 9.76 11.54
N ASP A 161 17.39 10.73 12.36
CA ASP A 161 18.29 11.36 13.34
C ASP A 161 18.84 10.32 14.34
N ASP A 162 18.03 9.32 14.74
CA ASP A 162 18.44 8.21 15.62
C ASP A 162 19.32 7.16 14.87
N ILE A 163 18.95 6.79 13.65
CA ILE A 163 19.69 5.76 12.89
C ILE A 163 21.04 6.26 12.40
N LEU A 164 21.11 7.53 11.96
CA LEU A 164 22.28 8.15 11.35
C LEU A 164 23.21 8.82 12.37
N SER A 165 22.90 8.76 13.67
CA SER A 165 23.89 9.09 14.70
C SER A 165 25.09 8.13 14.66
N ASP A 166 24.89 6.95 14.10
CA ASP A 166 25.91 5.95 13.79
C ASP A 166 26.60 6.29 12.46
N THR A 167 27.86 6.73 12.52
CA THR A 167 28.63 7.20 11.35
C THR A 167 29.04 6.07 10.40
N ALA A 168 28.78 4.80 10.73
CA ALA A 168 29.12 3.67 9.88
C ALA A 168 28.15 3.46 8.69
N ILE A 169 26.95 4.06 8.75
CA ILE A 169 25.92 3.87 7.73
C ILE A 169 26.20 4.76 6.52
N THR A 170 26.35 4.14 5.35
CA THR A 170 26.57 4.83 4.06
C THR A 170 25.43 4.63 3.08
N THR A 171 24.59 3.62 3.29
CA THR A 171 23.50 3.25 2.38
C THR A 171 22.18 3.08 3.12
N LEU A 172 21.14 3.77 2.64
CA LEU A 172 19.76 3.67 3.11
C LEU A 172 18.89 3.02 2.03
N HIS A 173 18.20 1.93 2.37
CA HIS A 173 17.19 1.30 1.53
C HIS A 173 15.80 1.63 2.05
N PHE A 174 15.00 2.37 1.28
CA PHE A 174 13.61 2.67 1.63
C PHE A 174 12.66 1.62 1.04
N MET A 175 11.77 1.07 1.88
CA MET A 175 10.69 0.17 1.47
C MET A 175 9.34 0.71 1.93
N SER A 176 8.33 0.68 1.06
CA SER A 176 6.92 1.00 1.39
C SER A 176 5.98 0.26 0.43
N ASP A 177 4.68 0.26 0.74
CA ASP A 177 3.61 -0.24 -0.14
C ASP A 177 3.36 0.66 -1.38
N GLY A 178 3.97 1.86 -1.40
CA GLY A 178 4.14 2.66 -2.61
C GLY A 178 2.93 3.42 -3.18
N PRO A 179 1.88 3.82 -2.42
CA PRO A 179 0.90 4.80 -2.89
C PRO A 179 1.55 6.01 -3.55
N LEU A 180 1.07 6.36 -4.73
CA LEU A 180 1.60 7.48 -5.52
C LEU A 180 1.49 8.82 -4.78
N THR A 181 0.45 8.99 -3.96
CA THR A 181 0.23 10.22 -3.21
C THR A 181 1.11 10.37 -1.98
N GLN A 182 1.81 9.30 -1.58
CA GLN A 182 2.55 9.24 -0.31
C GLN A 182 4.04 8.98 -0.58
N TYR A 183 4.37 7.77 -1.06
CA TYR A 183 5.75 7.30 -1.16
C TYR A 183 6.30 7.35 -2.59
N ARG A 184 5.51 6.91 -3.58
CA ARG A 184 5.99 6.74 -4.97
C ARG A 184 5.72 7.99 -5.82
N ASN A 185 6.36 9.11 -5.48
CA ASN A 185 6.28 10.33 -6.29
C ASN A 185 7.63 11.03 -6.49
N ARG A 186 7.70 11.90 -7.51
CA ARG A 186 8.92 12.61 -7.91
C ARG A 186 9.53 13.46 -6.79
N LYS A 187 8.69 14.04 -5.92
CA LYS A 187 9.16 14.91 -4.85
C LYS A 187 9.79 14.07 -3.74
N ASN A 188 9.19 12.92 -3.42
CA ASN A 188 9.76 11.98 -2.48
C ASN A 188 11.11 11.43 -2.98
N VAL A 189 11.23 11.09 -4.27
CA VAL A 189 12.51 10.72 -4.89
C VAL A 189 13.55 11.84 -4.76
N TYR A 190 13.16 13.09 -5.04
CA TYR A 190 14.05 14.23 -4.86
C TYR A 190 14.52 14.39 -3.41
N LEU A 191 13.60 14.28 -2.44
CA LEU A 191 13.92 14.34 -1.01
C LEU A 191 14.84 13.18 -0.57
N MET A 192 14.66 11.97 -1.10
CA MET A 192 15.58 10.83 -0.86
C MET A 192 16.99 11.11 -1.36
N CYS A 193 17.14 11.75 -2.52
CA CYS A 193 18.44 12.08 -3.11
C CYS A 193 19.11 13.30 -2.47
N THR A 194 18.42 14.05 -1.62
CA THR A 194 18.91 15.32 -1.02
C THR A 194 19.16 15.21 0.48
N LEU A 195 19.23 14.00 1.02
CA LEU A 195 19.81 13.73 2.34
C LEU A 195 21.23 14.33 2.38
N PRO A 196 21.53 15.31 3.27
CA PRO A 196 21.13 15.37 4.67
C PRO A 196 20.07 16.45 4.97
N LEU A 197 19.10 16.11 5.82
CA LEU A 197 17.92 16.93 6.15
C LEU A 197 18.29 18.44 6.33
N PRO A 198 17.68 19.36 5.57
CA PRO A 198 17.75 20.79 5.91
C PRO A 198 17.32 20.96 7.37
N SER A 199 17.98 21.83 8.12
CA SER A 199 17.51 22.24 9.44
C SER A 199 16.19 23.00 9.27
N TRP A 200 15.08 22.27 9.27
CA TRP A 200 13.73 22.82 9.28
C TRP A 200 13.48 23.42 10.67
N HIS A 201 13.73 24.72 10.80
CA HIS A 201 13.27 25.55 11.93
C HIS A 201 11.88 26.13 11.64
#